data_AF-A0A659SCT4-F1
#
_entry.id   AF-A0A659SCT4-F1
#
_cell.length_a   1.000
_cell.length_b   1.000
_cell.length_c   1.000
_cell.angle_alpha   90.00
_cell.angle_beta   90.00
_cell.angle_gamma   90.00
#
_symmetry.space_group_name_H-M   'P 1'
#
loop_
_entity.id
_entity.type
_entity.pdbx_description
1 polymer ?
#
loop_
_entity_poly.entity_id
_entity_poly.type
_entity_poly.pdbx_seq_one_letter_code
_entity_poly.pdbx_strand_id
1 'polypeptide(L)'
;FIHDVGAGGLSNAMPELVSDGGRGGIFELGDILSDEPGMSPLEIWCNESQERYVLAVAADQLPLFDELCKRERAPYAVIGDATEEQHLSLHDNHFDNQPIDLPLAVLLGKTTKMPRGEQTEKAQG
;
A
#
# COMPACT_ATOMS: atom_id res chain seq x y z
N PHE A 1 -4.46 -8.17 -9.97
CA PHE A 1 -5.31 -7.54 -8.93
C PHE A 1 -5.05 -6.05 -8.98
N ILE A 2 -6.05 -5.19 -8.72
CA ILE A 2 -5.92 -3.73 -8.71
C ILE A 2 -6.70 -3.17 -7.51
N HIS A 3 -6.16 -2.14 -6.85
CA HIS A 3 -6.80 -1.44 -5.74
C HIS A 3 -6.58 0.08 -5.88
N ASP A 4 -7.57 0.88 -5.50
CA ASP A 4 -7.44 2.34 -5.45
C ASP A 4 -6.57 2.78 -4.26
N VAL A 5 -5.93 3.93 -4.40
CA VAL A 5 -5.20 4.56 -3.29
C VAL A 5 -6.03 5.72 -2.76
N GLY A 6 -6.48 5.59 -1.52
CA GLY A 6 -7.29 6.60 -0.83
C GLY A 6 -6.73 6.91 0.54
N ALA A 7 -7.56 6.70 1.57
CA ALA A 7 -7.20 6.97 2.96
C ALA A 7 -5.98 6.12 3.40
N GLY A 8 -5.01 6.77 4.05
CA GLY A 8 -3.75 6.14 4.46
C GLY A 8 -2.75 5.90 3.31
N GLY A 9 -3.07 6.26 2.07
CA GLY A 9 -2.13 6.19 0.95
C GLY A 9 -1.62 4.78 0.64
N LEU A 10 -0.33 4.67 0.27
CA LEU A 10 0.32 3.39 0.00
C LEU A 10 0.41 2.52 1.27
N SER A 11 0.47 3.15 2.45
CA SER A 11 0.50 2.43 3.73
C SER A 11 -0.74 1.58 4.00
N ASN A 12 -1.87 1.90 3.37
CA ASN A 12 -3.06 1.06 3.39
C ASN A 12 -3.16 0.19 2.14
N ALA A 13 -3.03 0.81 0.96
CA ALA A 13 -3.31 0.15 -0.31
C ALA A 13 -2.34 -0.99 -0.64
N MET A 14 -1.03 -0.85 -0.37
CA MET A 14 -0.05 -1.91 -0.66
C MET A 14 -0.21 -3.14 0.26
N PRO A 15 -0.32 -2.99 1.60
CA PRO A 15 -0.60 -4.12 2.48
C PRO A 15 -1.92 -4.83 2.15
N GLU A 16 -2.99 -4.09 1.82
CA GLU A 16 -4.25 -4.68 1.38
C GLU A 16 -4.09 -5.49 0.09
N LEU A 17 -3.42 -4.93 -0.93
CA LEU A 17 -3.17 -5.61 -2.21
C LEU A 17 -2.44 -6.96 -2.02
N VAL A 18 -1.36 -6.99 -1.24
CA VAL A 18 -0.59 -8.23 -1.03
C VAL A 18 -1.32 -9.21 -0.11
N SER A 19 -2.00 -8.71 0.93
CA SER A 19 -2.77 -9.53 1.86
C SER A 19 -3.95 -10.21 1.17
N ASP A 20 -4.67 -9.51 0.29
CA ASP A 20 -5.77 -10.08 -0.50
C ASP A 20 -5.28 -11.18 -1.47
N GLY A 21 -4.02 -11.09 -1.90
CA GLY A 21 -3.34 -12.12 -2.67
C GLY A 21 -2.72 -13.25 -1.84
N GLY A 22 -2.80 -13.19 -0.50
CA GLY A 22 -2.16 -14.13 0.41
C GLY A 22 -0.62 -14.08 0.40
N ARG A 23 -0.05 -12.93 0.05
CA ARG A 23 1.40 -12.69 -0.12
C ARG A 23 1.91 -11.63 0.86
N GLY A 24 3.22 -11.54 1.02
CA GLY A 24 3.89 -10.35 1.53
C GLY A 24 4.38 -9.44 0.40
N GLY A 25 5.22 -8.48 0.74
CA GLY A 25 5.84 -7.61 -0.24
C GLY A 25 7.16 -6.99 0.26
N ILE A 26 8.12 -6.92 -0.66
CA ILE A 26 9.35 -6.15 -0.50
C ILE A 26 9.24 -4.92 -1.40
N PHE A 27 9.43 -3.74 -0.84
CA PHE A 27 9.25 -2.46 -1.53
C PHE A 27 10.48 -1.57 -1.39
N GLU A 28 10.72 -0.76 -2.41
CA GLU A 28 11.78 0.26 -2.41
C GLU A 28 11.14 1.65 -2.42
N LEU A 29 11.47 2.45 -1.40
CA LEU A 29 10.95 3.80 -1.23
C LEU A 29 11.41 4.72 -2.36
N GLY A 30 12.67 4.58 -2.79
CA GLY A 30 13.26 5.41 -3.85
C GLY A 30 12.63 5.24 -5.23
N ASP A 31 11.88 4.16 -5.46
CA ASP A 31 11.20 3.90 -6.74
C ASP A 31 9.83 4.57 -6.82
N ILE A 32 9.30 5.09 -5.71
CA ILE A 32 8.02 5.79 -5.66
C ILE A 32 8.18 7.16 -6.33
N LEU A 33 7.37 7.44 -7.35
CA LEU A 33 7.33 8.75 -8.00
C LEU A 33 6.94 9.82 -6.97
N SER A 34 7.82 10.81 -6.78
CA SER A 34 7.62 11.91 -5.85
C SER A 34 7.96 13.25 -6.53
N ASP A 35 7.04 14.20 -6.44
CA ASP A 35 7.27 15.60 -6.84
C ASP A 35 7.86 16.46 -5.69
N GLU A 36 7.90 15.91 -4.47
CA GLU A 36 8.40 16.60 -3.27
C GLU A 36 9.61 15.83 -2.69
N PRO A 37 10.84 16.15 -3.11
CA PRO A 37 12.03 15.40 -2.73
C PRO A 37 12.41 15.55 -1.24
N GLY A 38 11.79 16.49 -0.52
CA GLY A 38 12.01 16.71 0.91
C GLY A 38 11.15 15.84 1.83
N MET A 39 10.25 15.02 1.27
CA MET A 39 9.37 14.17 2.08
C MET A 39 10.15 13.09 2.83
N SER A 40 9.79 12.89 4.09
CA SER A 40 10.25 11.76 4.90
C SER A 40 9.65 10.43 4.40
N PRO A 41 10.22 9.26 4.78
CA PRO A 41 9.62 7.96 4.45
C PRO A 41 8.16 7.83 4.89
N LEU A 42 7.79 8.41 6.04
CA LEU A 42 6.41 8.44 6.51
C LEU A 42 5.52 9.24 5.56
N GLU A 43 5.96 10.40 5.11
CA GLU A 43 5.19 11.24 4.19
C GLU A 43 5.06 10.58 2.83
N ILE A 44 6.13 10.01 2.26
CA ILE A 44 6.08 9.29 0.97
C ILE A 44 5.09 8.11 1.05
N TRP A 45 5.13 7.33 2.14
CA TRP A 45 4.33 6.11 2.27
C TRP A 45 2.87 6.37 2.66
N CYS A 46 2.61 7.37 3.50
CA CYS A 46 1.29 7.61 4.10
C CYS A 46 0.51 8.79 3.51
N ASN A 47 1.11 9.62 2.64
CA ASN A 47 0.36 10.72 2.01
C ASN A 47 -0.84 10.22 1.20
N GLU A 48 -1.87 11.05 1.11
CA GLU A 48 -3.12 10.79 0.38
C GLU A 48 -3.17 11.54 -0.95
N SER A 49 -2.03 11.67 -1.63
CA SER A 49 -2.00 12.20 -3.00
C SER A 49 -2.97 11.45 -3.90
N GLN A 50 -3.69 12.19 -4.71
CA GLN A 50 -4.82 11.72 -5.52
C GLN A 50 -4.35 11.01 -6.80
N GLU A 51 -5.32 10.44 -7.53
CA GLU A 51 -5.14 9.77 -8.83
C GLU A 51 -4.12 8.62 -8.87
N ARG A 52 -4.04 7.83 -7.79
CA ARG A 52 -3.13 6.68 -7.67
C ARG A 52 -3.87 5.35 -7.57
N TYR A 53 -3.24 4.32 -8.13
CA TYR A 53 -3.71 2.93 -8.10
C TYR A 53 -2.52 2.02 -7.82
N VAL A 54 -2.74 0.93 -7.10
CA VAL A 54 -1.77 -0.16 -6.93
C VAL A 54 -2.25 -1.40 -7.65
N LEU A 55 -1.34 -2.10 -8.32
CA LEU A 55 -1.68 -3.27 -9.14
C LEU A 55 -0.52 -4.25 -9.21
N ALA A 56 -0.87 -5.53 -9.24
CA ALA A 56 0.08 -6.63 -9.42
C ALA A 56 0.08 -7.09 -10.89
N VAL A 57 1.26 -7.06 -11.51
CA VAL A 57 1.50 -7.45 -12.91
C VAL A 57 2.55 -8.56 -12.92
N ALA A 58 2.35 -9.60 -13.73
CA ALA A 58 3.36 -10.64 -13.90
C ALA A 58 4.59 -10.07 -14.63
N ALA A 59 5.80 -10.46 -14.24
CA ALA A 59 7.03 -9.88 -14.77
C ALA A 59 7.17 -9.99 -16.30
N ASP A 60 6.65 -11.06 -16.89
CA ASP A 60 6.61 -11.29 -18.35
C ASP A 60 5.61 -10.36 -19.08
N GLN A 61 4.64 -9.80 -18.37
CA GLN A 61 3.67 -8.82 -18.89
C GLN A 61 4.13 -7.36 -18.72
N LEU A 62 5.23 -7.11 -18.00
CA LEU A 62 5.72 -5.77 -17.74
C LEU A 62 6.04 -4.98 -19.04
N PRO A 63 6.64 -5.57 -20.09
CA PRO A 63 6.86 -4.86 -21.35
C PRO A 63 5.56 -4.41 -22.03
N LEU A 64 4.51 -5.22 -21.96
CA LEU A 64 3.19 -4.86 -22.48
C LEU A 64 2.57 -3.73 -21.67
N PHE A 65 2.67 -3.80 -20.33
CA PHE A 65 2.17 -2.76 -19.45
C PHE A 65 2.88 -1.40 -19.68
N ASP A 66 4.20 -1.42 -19.83
CA ASP A 66 5.01 -0.25 -20.19
C ASP A 66 4.56 0.39 -21.51
N GLU A 67 4.34 -0.42 -22.55
CA GLU A 67 3.85 0.06 -23.85
C GLU A 67 2.50 0.80 -23.69
N LEU A 68 1.57 0.21 -22.96
CA LEU A 68 0.24 0.77 -22.71
C LEU A 68 0.34 2.10 -21.94
N CYS A 69 1.09 2.14 -20.85
CA CYS A 69 1.29 3.35 -20.05
C CYS A 69 1.94 4.48 -20.86
N LYS A 70 2.96 4.18 -21.67
CA LYS A 70 3.62 5.16 -22.55
C LYS A 70 2.68 5.70 -23.62
N ARG A 71 1.86 4.84 -24.23
CA ARG A 71 0.87 5.25 -25.23
C ARG A 71 -0.14 6.24 -24.64
N GLU A 72 -0.63 5.97 -23.44
CA GLU A 72 -1.63 6.79 -22.75
C GLU A 72 -1.04 7.94 -21.93
N ARG A 73 0.30 8.02 -21.81
CA ARG A 73 1.02 8.97 -20.96
C ARG A 73 0.58 8.87 -19.50
N ALA A 74 0.34 7.65 -19.05
CA ALA A 74 0.04 7.32 -17.66
C ALA A 74 1.36 7.03 -16.93
N PRO A 75 1.80 7.90 -16.00
CA PRO A 75 2.98 7.63 -15.19
C PRO A 75 2.77 6.37 -14.34
N TYR A 76 3.81 5.56 -14.22
CA TYR A 76 3.80 4.39 -13.34
C TYR A 76 5.21 4.13 -12.83
N ALA A 77 5.31 3.39 -11.72
CA ALA A 77 6.56 2.87 -11.21
C ALA A 77 6.34 1.44 -10.70
N VAL A 78 7.34 0.58 -10.91
CA VAL A 78 7.44 -0.69 -10.20
C VAL A 78 8.19 -0.39 -8.91
N ILE A 79 7.53 -0.56 -7.76
CA ILE A 79 8.09 -0.17 -6.46
C ILE A 79 8.40 -1.37 -5.56
N GLY A 80 8.24 -2.60 -6.05
CA GLY A 80 8.45 -3.80 -5.25
C GLY A 80 7.92 -5.08 -5.88
N ASP A 81 8.15 -6.18 -5.16
CA ASP A 81 7.79 -7.54 -5.55
C ASP A 81 6.94 -8.22 -4.48
N ALA A 82 5.97 -9.03 -4.90
CA ALA A 82 5.19 -9.86 -3.99
C ALA A 82 5.99 -11.09 -3.55
N THR A 83 5.93 -11.42 -2.25
CA THR A 83 6.69 -12.51 -1.65
C THR A 83 5.78 -13.62 -1.11
N GLU A 84 6.31 -14.84 -0.99
CA GLU A 84 5.58 -15.95 -0.36
C GLU A 84 5.45 -15.76 1.16
N GLU A 85 6.50 -15.25 1.80
CA GLU A 85 6.48 -14.90 3.21
C GLU A 85 5.51 -13.73 3.45
N GLN A 86 4.59 -13.86 4.41
CA GLN A 86 3.61 -12.82 4.75
C GLN A 86 4.23 -11.71 5.61
N HIS A 87 5.25 -11.06 5.04
CA HIS A 87 6.04 -9.99 5.63
C HIS A 87 6.00 -8.75 4.74
N LEU A 88 5.94 -7.58 5.36
CA LEU A 88 6.02 -6.30 4.67
C LEU A 88 7.36 -5.64 4.99
N SER A 89 8.16 -5.41 3.95
CA SER A 89 9.43 -4.71 4.06
C SER A 89 9.45 -3.51 3.13
N LEU A 90 9.83 -2.35 3.65
CA LEU A 90 10.08 -1.14 2.88
C LEU A 90 11.53 -0.74 3.13
N HIS A 91 12.32 -0.74 2.07
CA HIS A 91 13.72 -0.34 2.06
C HIS A 91 13.86 1.09 1.54
N ASP A 92 14.89 1.80 1.98
CA ASP A 92 15.24 3.13 1.49
C ASP A 92 16.73 3.16 1.11
N ASN A 93 17.00 3.10 -0.19
CA ASN A 93 18.35 3.17 -0.74
C ASN A 93 19.07 4.51 -0.44
N HIS A 94 18.35 5.61 -0.21
CA HIS A 94 18.97 6.91 0.05
C HIS A 94 19.64 6.94 1.43
N PHE A 95 19.00 6.34 2.42
CA PHE A 95 19.51 6.27 3.79
C PHE A 95 20.14 4.91 4.15
N ASP A 96 20.17 3.96 3.22
CA ASP A 96 20.67 2.59 3.42
C ASP A 96 20.05 1.95 4.68
N ASN A 97 18.73 2.03 4.79
CA ASN A 97 17.98 1.54 5.93
C ASN A 97 16.63 0.93 5.53
N GLN A 98 15.90 0.42 6.53
CA GLN A 98 14.64 -0.27 6.32
C GLN A 98 13.53 0.37 7.17
N PRO A 99 12.81 1.39 6.66
CA PRO A 99 11.76 2.08 7.41
C PRO A 99 10.62 1.18 7.91
N ILE A 100 10.32 0.08 7.20
CA ILE A 100 9.31 -0.90 7.62
C ILE A 100 9.88 -2.31 7.54
N ASP A 101 9.75 -3.05 8.64
CA ASP A 101 10.12 -4.45 8.76
C ASP A 101 9.11 -5.15 9.70
N LEU A 102 7.95 -5.54 9.18
CA LEU A 102 6.85 -6.07 10.00
C LEU A 102 6.15 -7.28 9.35
N PRO A 103 5.82 -8.33 10.15
CA PRO A 103 4.89 -9.36 9.72
C PRO A 103 3.51 -8.75 9.44
N LEU A 104 2.85 -9.16 8.35
CA LEU A 104 1.52 -8.64 7.99
C LEU A 104 0.48 -8.90 9.09
N ALA A 105 0.58 -10.01 9.81
CA ALA A 105 -0.30 -10.32 10.94
C ALA A 105 -0.20 -9.30 12.09
N VAL A 106 0.96 -8.67 12.27
CA VAL A 106 1.16 -7.60 13.26
C VAL A 106 0.53 -6.30 12.74
N LEU A 107 0.78 -5.97 11.47
CA LEU A 107 0.30 -4.74 10.84
C LEU A 107 -1.23 -4.70 10.71
N LEU A 108 -1.83 -5.81 10.28
CA LEU A 108 -3.28 -5.94 10.02
C LEU A 108 -4.05 -6.51 11.21
N GLY A 109 -3.36 -6.77 12.32
CA GLY A 109 -3.94 -7.30 13.55
C GLY A 109 -5.03 -6.38 14.09
N LYS A 110 -6.25 -6.90 14.23
CA LYS A 110 -7.39 -6.13 14.77
C LYS A 110 -7.49 -6.30 16.27
N THR A 111 -7.79 -5.20 16.96
CA THR A 111 -8.18 -5.23 18.38
C THR A 111 -9.54 -5.89 18.56
N THR A 112 -9.85 -6.30 19.79
CA THR A 112 -11.12 -6.95 20.13
C THR A 112 -12.31 -6.10 19.70
N LYS A 113 -13.32 -6.71 19.08
CA LYS A 113 -14.54 -6.01 18.64
C LYS A 113 -15.16 -5.24 19.81
N MET A 114 -15.48 -3.98 19.58
CA MET A 114 -16.15 -3.14 20.57
C MET A 114 -17.57 -3.67 20.84
N PRO A 115 -17.91 -4.06 22.09
CA PRO A 115 -19.26 -4.46 22.43
C PRO A 115 -20.18 -3.24 22.36
N ARG A 116 -21.28 -3.36 21.61
CA ARG A 116 -22.33 -2.32 21.55
C ARG A 116 -23.51 -2.80 22.39
N GLY A 117 -23.90 -2.01 23.38
CA GLY A 117 -25.16 -2.16 24.10
C GLY A 117 -26.06 -0.98 23.78
N GLU A 118 -27.27 -1.27 23.30
CA GLU A 118 -28.30 -0.26 23.06
C GLU A 118 -29.43 -0.46 24.06
N GLN A 119 -29.80 0.59 24.79
CA GLN A 119 -31.03 0.61 25.58
C GLN A 119 -32.00 1.57 24.89
N THR A 120 -33.13 1.05 24.45
CA THR A 120 -34.21 1.87 23.90
C THR A 120 -35.06 2.40 25.05
N GLU A 121 -34.99 3.70 25.32
CA GLU A 121 -35.96 4.35 26.19
C GLU A 121 -37.27 4.58 25.42
N LYS A 122 -38.39 4.11 25.96
CA LYS A 122 -39.72 4.44 25.41
C LYS A 122 -40.05 5.87 25.82
N ALA A 123 -40.29 6.74 24.84
CA ALA A 123 -40.79 8.08 25.10
C ALA A 123 -42.13 7.99 25.87
N GLN A 124 -42.22 8.67 27.00
CA GLN A 124 -43.48 8.84 27.73
C GLN A 124 -44.32 9.87 26.97
N GLY A 125 -45.39 9.39 26.34
CA GLY A 125 -46.47 10.23 25.81
C GLY A 125 -47.45 10.65 26.89
#